data_AF-A0A9P0A6X1-F1
#
_entry.id   AF-A0A9P0A6X1-F1
#
_cell.length_a   1.000
_cell.length_b   1.000
_cell.length_c   1.000
_cell.angle_alpha   90.00
_cell.angle_beta   90.00
_cell.angle_gamma   90.00
#
_symmetry.space_group_name_H-M   'P 1'
#
loop_
_entity.id
_entity.type
_entity.pdbx_description
1 polymer ?
#
loop_
_entity_poly.entity_id
_entity_poly.type
_entity_poly.pdbx_seq_one_letter_code
_entity_poly.pdbx_strand_id
1 'polypeptide(L)'
;MAKTGLLIGSNPSRIFKLLPKIQKEVLNTFYIQYLPESKLTTLLKHQNLPGNLGDVSSHPIVEKYYRNTLSIKHLKVRVLLASFSNPLYFSKIITKTPIDIMYFDRVLNPDEIKMVENFVLNKSASFKCVPFDDSNVSAPSSNEESKSASELDVNASVKTFYDSVVLGGTFDRLHHGHKILLSEAVLRCCKKLTVGVTDVPMLKSKKLWELIESTEIRIHKVSNFLEDVSPHIQFDITPITDMYGPTKDDPTFQMLVVSAETARGGDKINEIREKNGLNKLDVYYVPLLENDDFYFEEEESKVSSSNIRIRLLGTLLKPPEARPNLPARPYIIGLTGGIASGKSSIGQKLIKLGAGYVNCDILAHQLYEVGKPAYKSIVETFGDAILNEDKSINRQALGKIVFSNEIELNRLNSILWPAILEEAKKEAMKLYKENKTEVVVMEAAVLIRAGWKTEVHEVWTSIIPSEEAVKRMMERYQSSREDVLKRLESQPTNSDYVDSANIVFCTLWSPKFTQTQVETAWNDLQNRLKS
;
A
#
# COMPACT_ATOMS: atom_id res chain seq x y z
N MET A 1 -8.32 6.80 -26.28
CA MET A 1 -8.61 7.39 -24.96
C MET A 1 -7.48 8.32 -24.58
N ALA A 2 -7.79 9.42 -23.90
CA ALA A 2 -6.79 10.36 -23.39
C ALA A 2 -6.02 9.74 -22.22
N LYS A 3 -4.72 10.00 -22.09
CA LYS A 3 -3.97 9.59 -20.90
C LYS A 3 -4.30 10.50 -19.72
N THR A 4 -4.43 11.80 -19.99
CA THR A 4 -4.64 12.82 -18.97
C THR A 4 -5.83 13.71 -19.29
N GLY A 5 -6.74 13.85 -18.33
CA GLY A 5 -7.87 14.76 -18.41
C GLY A 5 -7.80 15.91 -17.41
N LEU A 6 -8.36 17.06 -17.77
CA LEU A 6 -8.57 18.21 -16.89
C LEU A 6 -10.06 18.59 -16.93
N LEU A 7 -10.68 18.76 -15.76
CA LEU A 7 -12.00 19.37 -15.63
C LEU A 7 -11.86 20.72 -14.93
N ILE A 8 -12.26 21.78 -15.63
CA ILE A 8 -12.42 23.10 -15.03
C ILE A 8 -13.91 23.28 -14.75
N GLY A 9 -14.29 23.44 -13.49
CA GLY A 9 -15.69 23.64 -13.14
C GLY A 9 -15.91 24.77 -12.16
N SER A 10 -17.04 25.47 -12.34
CA SER A 10 -17.49 26.56 -11.47
C SER A 10 -18.56 26.14 -10.47
N ASN A 11 -19.16 24.95 -10.63
CA ASN A 11 -20.16 24.39 -9.73
C ASN A 11 -19.83 22.94 -9.33
N PRO A 12 -19.64 22.64 -8.02
CA PRO A 12 -19.32 21.29 -7.56
C PRO A 12 -20.33 20.22 -8.00
N SER A 13 -21.63 20.52 -7.95
CA SER A 13 -22.69 19.57 -8.32
C SER A 13 -22.65 19.21 -9.81
N ARG A 14 -22.25 20.14 -10.67
CA ARG A 14 -22.06 19.87 -12.10
C ARG A 14 -20.78 19.08 -12.36
N ILE A 15 -19.71 19.37 -11.63
CA ILE A 15 -18.45 18.60 -11.69
C ILE A 15 -18.72 17.12 -11.41
N PHE A 16 -19.48 16.81 -10.34
CA PHE A 16 -19.76 15.42 -9.97
C PHE A 16 -20.60 14.67 -11.01
N LYS A 17 -21.50 15.37 -11.72
CA LYS A 17 -22.28 14.79 -12.83
C LYS A 17 -21.43 14.44 -14.05
N LEU A 18 -20.30 15.11 -14.26
CA LEU A 18 -19.39 14.81 -15.37
C LEU A 18 -18.45 13.63 -15.12
N LEU A 19 -18.18 13.32 -13.84
CA LEU A 19 -17.22 12.28 -13.47
C LEU A 19 -17.48 10.93 -14.18
N PRO A 20 -18.72 10.42 -14.31
CA PRO A 20 -18.98 9.15 -14.95
C PRO A 20 -18.64 9.10 -16.45
N LYS A 21 -18.72 10.25 -17.14
CA LYS A 21 -18.34 10.38 -18.55
C LYS A 21 -16.82 10.47 -18.67
N ILE A 22 -16.20 11.35 -17.90
CA ILE A 22 -14.76 11.61 -17.96
C ILE A 22 -13.97 10.34 -17.61
N GLN A 23 -14.41 9.57 -16.62
CA GLN A 23 -13.71 8.37 -16.21
C GLN A 23 -13.61 7.28 -17.30
N LYS A 24 -14.47 7.33 -18.32
CA LYS A 24 -14.45 6.42 -19.47
C LYS A 24 -13.52 6.89 -20.58
N GLU A 25 -13.17 8.17 -20.62
CA GLU A 25 -12.37 8.77 -21.69
C GLU A 25 -10.90 8.98 -21.30
N VAL A 26 -10.61 8.98 -19.99
CA VAL A 26 -9.27 9.19 -19.40
C VAL A 26 -8.72 7.87 -18.86
N LEU A 27 -7.42 7.63 -19.04
CA LEU A 27 -6.75 6.38 -18.63
C LEU A 27 -5.96 6.48 -17.32
N ASN A 28 -5.22 7.58 -17.10
CA ASN A 28 -4.20 7.62 -16.06
C ASN A 28 -4.48 8.66 -14.96
N THR A 29 -4.52 9.95 -15.34
CA THR A 29 -4.57 11.06 -14.38
C THR A 29 -5.72 11.99 -14.74
N PHE A 30 -6.48 12.37 -13.72
CA PHE A 30 -7.60 13.29 -13.88
C PHE A 30 -7.46 14.46 -12.91
N TYR A 31 -7.26 15.64 -13.47
CA TYR A 31 -7.14 16.89 -12.74
C TYR A 31 -8.51 17.57 -12.62
N ILE A 32 -8.81 18.10 -11.44
CA ILE A 32 -10.00 18.92 -11.19
C ILE A 32 -9.53 20.30 -10.75
N GLN A 33 -9.88 21.32 -11.51
CA GLN A 33 -9.66 22.72 -11.17
C GLN A 33 -11.01 23.36 -10.86
N TYR A 34 -11.26 23.67 -9.59
CA TYR A 34 -12.42 24.48 -9.26
C TYR A 34 -12.11 25.95 -9.51
N LEU A 35 -12.97 26.63 -10.24
CA LEU A 35 -12.86 28.04 -10.52
C LEU A 35 -14.25 28.68 -10.36
N PRO A 36 -14.55 29.29 -9.20
CA PRO A 36 -15.85 29.91 -8.94
C PRO A 36 -16.27 30.85 -10.06
N GLU A 37 -17.57 30.93 -10.32
CA GLU A 37 -18.15 31.70 -11.42
C GLU A 37 -17.72 33.18 -11.43
N SER A 38 -17.59 33.78 -10.24
CA SER A 38 -17.06 35.14 -10.07
C SER A 38 -15.61 35.28 -10.56
N LYS A 39 -14.75 34.30 -10.26
CA LYS A 39 -13.35 34.25 -10.70
C LYS A 39 -13.25 33.97 -12.20
N LEU A 40 -14.05 33.04 -12.71
CA LEU A 40 -14.11 32.71 -14.13
C LEU A 40 -14.56 33.93 -14.96
N THR A 41 -15.63 34.61 -14.54
CA THR A 41 -16.12 35.83 -15.20
C THR A 41 -15.07 36.94 -15.20
N THR A 42 -14.35 37.11 -14.11
CA THR A 42 -13.29 38.12 -14.00
C THR A 42 -12.10 37.78 -14.91
N LEU A 43 -11.68 36.52 -14.91
CA LEU A 43 -10.63 35.99 -15.78
C LEU A 43 -10.97 36.19 -17.27
N LEU A 44 -12.21 35.91 -17.67
CA LEU A 44 -12.69 36.08 -19.05
C LEU A 44 -12.81 37.56 -19.44
N LYS A 45 -13.08 38.47 -18.49
CA LYS A 45 -13.21 39.92 -18.77
C LYS A 45 -11.90 40.70 -18.77
N HIS A 46 -10.95 40.35 -17.91
CA HIS A 46 -9.77 41.19 -17.65
C HIS A 46 -8.42 40.53 -17.97
N GLN A 47 -8.41 39.27 -18.43
CA GLN A 47 -7.20 38.47 -18.70
C GLN A 47 -6.22 38.35 -17.50
N ASN A 48 -6.62 38.84 -16.32
CA ASN A 48 -5.89 38.80 -15.05
C ASN A 48 -6.90 38.59 -13.92
N LEU A 49 -6.52 37.79 -12.92
CA LEU A 49 -7.29 37.65 -11.68
C LEU A 49 -6.82 38.68 -10.65
N PRO A 50 -7.71 39.47 -10.04
CA PRO A 50 -7.33 40.37 -8.97
C PRO A 50 -6.90 39.58 -7.72
N GLY A 51 -5.83 40.06 -7.09
CA GLY A 51 -5.11 39.41 -5.99
C GLY A 51 -5.82 39.42 -4.63
N ASN A 52 -7.13 39.69 -4.54
CA ASN A 52 -7.82 39.63 -3.25
C ASN A 52 -9.32 39.40 -3.43
N LEU A 53 -9.77 38.14 -3.31
CA LEU A 53 -11.18 37.76 -3.50
C LEU A 53 -11.53 36.52 -2.68
N GLY A 54 -11.97 36.77 -1.45
CA GLY A 54 -12.80 35.85 -0.67
C GLY A 54 -12.05 34.91 0.26
N ASP A 55 -12.56 34.87 1.49
CA ASP A 55 -12.10 34.02 2.57
C ASP A 55 -12.21 32.54 2.16
N VAL A 56 -11.08 31.83 2.13
CA VAL A 56 -11.00 30.38 1.86
C VAL A 56 -11.52 29.59 3.09
N SER A 57 -12.07 30.30 4.08
CA SER A 57 -12.19 29.88 5.48
C SER A 57 -13.29 28.89 5.81
N SER A 58 -14.19 28.48 4.91
CA SER A 58 -15.43 27.86 5.43
C SER A 58 -16.05 26.70 4.66
N HIS A 59 -15.42 26.12 3.64
CA HIS A 59 -15.99 24.90 3.04
C HIS A 59 -14.98 23.78 2.81
N PRO A 60 -15.29 22.53 3.24
CA PRO A 60 -14.47 21.34 3.02
C PRO A 60 -14.56 20.89 1.55
N ILE A 61 -14.19 21.79 0.64
CA ILE A 61 -14.32 21.62 -0.80
C ILE A 61 -13.39 20.52 -1.30
N VAL A 62 -12.18 20.46 -0.75
CA VAL A 62 -11.20 19.41 -1.03
C VAL A 62 -11.72 18.05 -0.60
N GLU A 63 -12.25 17.95 0.63
CA GLU A 63 -12.87 16.73 1.13
C GLU A 63 -14.04 16.31 0.22
N LYS A 64 -14.93 17.24 -0.15
CA LYS A 64 -16.06 16.97 -1.04
C LYS A 64 -15.60 16.38 -2.38
N TYR A 65 -14.57 16.94 -3.01
CA TYR A 65 -14.04 16.41 -4.27
C TYR A 65 -13.43 15.03 -4.12
N TYR A 66 -12.62 14.80 -3.09
CA TYR A 66 -12.03 13.49 -2.88
C TYR A 66 -13.08 12.44 -2.48
N ARG A 67 -14.04 12.77 -1.61
CA ARG A 67 -15.16 11.88 -1.25
C ARG A 67 -15.95 11.43 -2.47
N ASN A 68 -16.32 12.36 -3.35
CA ASN A 68 -17.08 12.06 -4.58
C ASN A 68 -16.25 11.32 -5.66
N THR A 69 -14.96 11.10 -5.44
CA THR A 69 -14.10 10.31 -6.35
C THR A 69 -13.59 9.01 -5.73
N LEU A 70 -14.13 8.58 -4.58
CA LEU A 70 -13.76 7.32 -3.92
C LEU A 70 -14.04 6.08 -4.79
N SER A 71 -15.12 6.12 -5.57
CA SER A 71 -15.50 5.03 -6.49
C SER A 71 -14.58 4.91 -7.71
N ILE A 72 -13.80 5.95 -8.02
CA ILE A 72 -12.91 5.99 -9.19
C ILE A 72 -11.55 5.38 -8.84
N LYS A 73 -11.41 4.08 -9.10
CA LYS A 73 -10.23 3.30 -8.67
C LYS A 73 -9.07 3.29 -9.66
N HIS A 74 -9.35 3.39 -10.96
CA HIS A 74 -8.34 3.31 -12.01
C HIS A 74 -7.62 4.63 -12.28
N LEU A 75 -8.18 5.77 -11.83
CA LEU A 75 -7.62 7.09 -12.10
C LEU A 75 -6.88 7.70 -10.90
N LYS A 76 -5.77 8.37 -11.19
CA LYS A 76 -5.11 9.28 -10.26
C LYS A 76 -5.84 10.63 -10.28
N VAL A 77 -6.84 10.77 -9.42
CA VAL A 77 -7.55 12.05 -9.23
C VAL A 77 -6.68 13.02 -8.43
N ARG A 78 -6.56 14.26 -8.93
CA ARG A 78 -5.84 15.38 -8.29
C ARG A 78 -6.68 16.65 -8.34
N VAL A 79 -6.91 17.26 -7.18
CA VAL A 79 -7.60 18.56 -7.09
C VAL A 79 -6.54 19.65 -7.08
N LEU A 80 -6.55 20.52 -8.08
CA LEU A 80 -5.62 21.63 -8.21
C LEU A 80 -6.03 22.76 -7.25
N LEU A 81 -5.09 23.22 -6.43
CA LEU A 81 -5.39 24.15 -5.33
C LEU A 81 -5.04 25.59 -5.64
N ALA A 82 -4.50 25.87 -6.82
CA ALA A 82 -4.01 27.18 -7.19
C ALA A 82 -5.10 28.29 -7.12
N SER A 83 -6.38 27.94 -7.29
CA SER A 83 -7.50 28.89 -7.16
C SER A 83 -7.96 29.15 -5.73
N PHE A 84 -7.48 28.35 -4.78
CA PHE A 84 -7.82 28.39 -3.36
C PHE A 84 -6.64 28.85 -2.49
N SER A 85 -5.41 28.80 -3.01
CA SER A 85 -4.24 29.32 -2.32
C SER A 85 -4.12 30.83 -2.48
N ASN A 86 -3.05 31.42 -1.90
CA ASN A 86 -2.83 32.87 -1.87
C ASN A 86 -3.08 33.50 -3.27
N PRO A 87 -4.01 34.49 -3.36
CA PRO A 87 -4.48 35.01 -4.64
C PRO A 87 -3.40 35.71 -5.49
N LEU A 88 -2.21 35.96 -4.94
CA LEU A 88 -1.03 36.44 -5.67
C LEU A 88 -0.45 35.40 -6.66
N TYR A 89 -0.77 34.10 -6.52
CA TYR A 89 -0.13 33.04 -7.30
C TYR A 89 -0.98 32.46 -8.44
N PHE A 90 -2.28 32.77 -8.52
CA PHE A 90 -3.15 32.18 -9.54
C PHE A 90 -3.09 32.95 -10.86
N SER A 91 -2.19 32.53 -11.76
CA SER A 91 -2.12 33.07 -13.13
C SER A 91 -2.34 32.00 -14.21
N LYS A 92 -1.92 30.75 -14.00
CA LYS A 92 -1.99 29.65 -14.98
C LYS A 92 -2.13 28.28 -14.31
N ILE A 93 -2.68 27.31 -15.03
CA ILE A 93 -2.74 25.90 -14.68
C ILE A 93 -1.45 25.23 -15.16
N ILE A 94 -0.66 24.75 -14.20
CA ILE A 94 0.61 24.05 -14.44
C ILE A 94 0.45 22.62 -13.92
N THR A 95 0.57 21.65 -14.82
CA THR A 95 0.57 20.22 -14.49
C THR A 95 1.88 19.60 -14.93
N LYS A 96 2.37 18.60 -14.20
CA LYS A 96 3.60 17.89 -14.56
C LYS A 96 3.41 17.01 -15.79
N THR A 97 2.20 16.45 -15.95
CA THR A 97 1.82 15.68 -17.14
C THR A 97 1.07 16.56 -18.14
N PRO A 98 1.36 16.46 -19.46
CA PRO A 98 0.61 17.18 -20.47
C PRO A 98 -0.87 16.78 -20.44
N ILE A 99 -1.75 17.75 -20.57
CA ILE A 99 -3.20 17.55 -20.69
C ILE A 99 -3.53 17.12 -22.12
N ASP A 100 -4.28 16.02 -22.27
CA ASP A 100 -4.78 15.56 -23.58
C ASP A 100 -6.21 16.02 -23.84
N ILE A 101 -7.03 16.10 -22.81
CA ILE A 101 -8.43 16.45 -22.93
C ILE A 101 -8.85 17.38 -21.79
N MET A 102 -9.57 18.44 -22.14
CA MET A 102 -10.11 19.41 -21.19
C MET A 102 -11.63 19.44 -21.27
N TYR A 103 -12.29 19.40 -20.11
CA TYR A 103 -13.73 19.53 -19.96
C TYR A 103 -14.08 20.79 -19.20
N PHE A 104 -15.26 21.32 -19.51
CA PHE A 104 -15.94 22.36 -18.73
C PHE A 104 -17.28 21.88 -18.23
N ASP A 105 -17.73 22.42 -17.11
CA ASP A 105 -19.06 22.18 -16.54
C ASP A 105 -20.16 23.09 -17.12
N ARG A 106 -19.83 23.84 -18.17
CA ARG A 106 -20.77 24.65 -18.97
C ARG A 106 -20.32 24.75 -20.42
N VAL A 107 -21.23 25.20 -21.28
CA VAL A 107 -20.92 25.55 -22.67
C VAL A 107 -20.17 26.89 -22.68
N LEU A 108 -19.02 26.92 -23.34
CA LEU A 108 -18.23 28.13 -23.59
C LEU A 108 -18.28 28.48 -25.08
N ASN A 109 -18.28 29.77 -25.40
CA ASN A 109 -18.14 30.22 -26.78
C ASN A 109 -16.69 30.05 -27.29
N PRO A 110 -16.43 30.10 -28.61
CA PRO A 110 -15.10 29.85 -29.17
C PRO A 110 -13.98 30.76 -28.63
N ASP A 111 -14.29 32.02 -28.28
CA ASP A 111 -13.31 32.95 -27.74
C ASP A 111 -13.00 32.66 -26.27
N GLU A 112 -14.01 32.32 -25.48
CA GLU A 112 -13.85 31.82 -24.11
C GLU A 112 -13.01 30.54 -24.07
N ILE A 113 -13.24 29.60 -25.00
CA ILE A 113 -12.44 28.37 -25.11
C ILE A 113 -10.97 28.72 -25.33
N LYS A 114 -10.66 29.56 -26.32
CA LYS A 114 -9.27 30.01 -26.59
C LYS A 114 -8.65 30.68 -25.37
N MET A 115 -9.42 31.51 -24.66
CA MET A 115 -8.94 32.14 -23.44
C MET A 115 -8.58 31.09 -22.40
N VAL A 116 -9.48 30.15 -22.08
CA VAL A 116 -9.18 29.14 -21.06
C VAL A 116 -8.04 28.20 -21.47
N GLU A 117 -7.93 27.87 -22.75
CA GLU A 117 -6.80 27.11 -23.29
C GLU A 117 -5.45 27.80 -23.06
N ASN A 118 -5.40 29.13 -23.01
CA ASN A 118 -4.17 29.87 -22.69
C ASN A 118 -3.77 29.79 -21.21
N PHE A 119 -4.70 29.43 -20.32
CA PHE A 119 -4.40 29.18 -18.91
C PHE A 119 -3.73 27.82 -18.71
N VAL A 120 -3.94 26.84 -19.61
CA VAL A 120 -3.30 25.52 -19.53
C VAL A 120 -1.95 25.56 -20.24
N LEU A 121 -0.86 25.54 -19.47
CA LEU A 121 0.49 25.64 -20.01
C LEU A 121 1.00 24.35 -20.64
N ASN A 122 0.72 23.21 -20.00
CA ASN A 122 1.26 21.91 -20.42
C ASN A 122 0.20 21.12 -21.19
N LYS A 123 0.12 21.33 -22.51
CA LYS A 123 -0.84 20.67 -23.42
C LYS A 123 -0.11 19.65 -24.29
N SER A 124 -0.72 18.49 -24.53
CA SER A 124 -0.16 17.50 -25.46
C SER A 124 -0.43 17.90 -26.91
N ALA A 125 0.27 17.24 -27.85
CA ALA A 125 0.03 17.44 -29.27
C ALA A 125 -1.39 17.04 -29.72
N SER A 126 -2.05 16.16 -28.96
CA SER A 126 -3.43 15.72 -29.20
C SER A 126 -4.46 16.47 -28.34
N PHE A 127 -4.08 17.61 -27.76
CA PHE A 127 -4.95 18.38 -26.88
C PHE A 127 -6.27 18.74 -27.56
N LYS A 128 -7.38 18.51 -26.85
CA LYS A 128 -8.71 18.96 -27.29
C LYS A 128 -9.56 19.45 -26.13
N CYS A 129 -10.34 20.49 -26.38
CA CYS A 129 -11.38 20.97 -25.48
C CYS A 129 -12.73 20.30 -25.84
N VAL A 130 -13.42 19.76 -24.85
CA VAL A 130 -14.74 19.15 -24.98
C VAL A 130 -15.74 19.96 -24.15
N PRO A 131 -16.74 20.60 -24.79
CA PRO A 131 -17.74 21.37 -24.06
C PRO A 131 -18.65 20.45 -23.23
N PHE A 132 -19.29 21.03 -22.22
CA PHE A 132 -20.37 20.39 -21.50
C PHE A 132 -21.52 20.06 -22.46
N ASP A 133 -22.02 18.83 -22.41
CA ASP A 133 -23.21 18.42 -23.16
C ASP A 133 -24.38 18.26 -22.19
N ASP A 134 -25.31 19.21 -22.25
CA ASP A 134 -26.46 19.33 -21.33
C ASP A 134 -27.66 18.45 -21.77
N SER A 135 -27.56 17.78 -22.93
CA SER A 135 -28.70 17.13 -23.62
C SER A 135 -29.36 15.96 -22.88
N ASN A 136 -28.80 15.49 -21.75
CA ASN A 136 -29.33 14.37 -20.96
C ASN A 136 -29.38 14.61 -19.45
N VAL A 137 -29.38 15.87 -18.98
CA VAL A 137 -29.21 16.18 -17.56
C VAL A 137 -30.42 16.93 -17.00
N SER A 138 -31.30 16.22 -16.27
CA SER A 138 -32.26 16.90 -15.40
C SER A 138 -31.53 17.61 -14.25
N ALA A 139 -31.93 18.85 -13.96
CA ALA A 139 -31.50 19.58 -12.79
C ALA A 139 -31.90 18.80 -11.52
N PRO A 140 -31.05 18.71 -10.48
CA PRO A 140 -31.52 18.24 -9.19
C PRO A 140 -32.52 19.27 -8.64
N SER A 141 -33.58 18.79 -7.98
CA SER A 141 -34.44 19.63 -7.16
C SER A 141 -33.58 20.33 -6.10
N SER A 142 -33.87 21.61 -5.87
CA SER A 142 -33.11 22.55 -5.03
C SER A 142 -33.16 22.30 -3.51
N ASN A 143 -33.22 21.04 -3.07
CA ASN A 143 -33.46 20.68 -1.66
C ASN A 143 -32.40 19.74 -1.05
N GLU A 144 -31.12 19.94 -1.35
CA GLU A 144 -30.03 19.30 -0.59
C GLU A 144 -28.93 20.31 -0.17
N GLU A 145 -29.30 21.56 0.07
CA GLU A 145 -28.51 22.47 0.92
C GLU A 145 -29.21 22.61 2.26
N SER A 146 -29.08 21.59 3.11
CA SER A 146 -29.11 21.71 4.57
C SER A 146 -29.21 20.32 5.18
N LYS A 147 -28.08 19.82 5.72
CA LYS A 147 -27.97 19.06 6.98
C LYS A 147 -26.58 18.41 7.05
N SER A 148 -25.65 19.11 7.71
CA SER A 148 -24.76 18.58 8.75
C SER A 148 -23.71 19.63 9.07
N ALA A 149 -24.11 20.71 9.74
CA ALA A 149 -23.20 21.56 10.50
C ALA A 149 -23.59 21.41 11.96
N SER A 150 -23.22 20.28 12.54
CA SER A 150 -23.24 20.08 13.98
C SER A 150 -21.92 19.44 14.36
N GLU A 151 -20.87 20.23 14.47
CA GLU A 151 -19.65 19.84 15.15
C GLU A 151 -18.92 21.12 15.57
N LEU A 152 -18.46 21.14 16.82
CA LEU A 152 -17.74 22.24 17.43
C LEU A 152 -16.64 22.72 16.47
N ASP A 153 -16.62 24.01 16.13
CA ASP A 153 -15.66 24.56 15.20
C ASP A 153 -14.29 24.70 15.88
N VAL A 154 -13.60 23.57 16.05
CA VAL A 154 -12.30 23.45 16.76
C VAL A 154 -11.21 24.27 16.06
N ASN A 155 -11.46 24.68 14.80
CA ASN A 155 -10.53 25.42 13.96
C ASN A 155 -10.83 26.94 13.89
N ALA A 156 -11.85 27.44 14.60
CA ALA A 156 -12.33 28.82 14.49
C ALA A 156 -11.34 29.93 14.93
N SER A 157 -10.21 29.57 15.58
CA SER A 157 -9.21 30.51 16.10
C SER A 157 -7.91 30.59 15.27
N VAL A 158 -7.83 29.89 14.15
CA VAL A 158 -6.60 29.73 13.36
C VAL A 158 -6.49 30.81 12.28
N LYS A 159 -5.29 31.36 12.05
CA LYS A 159 -5.05 32.30 10.94
C LYS A 159 -5.30 31.61 9.60
N THR A 160 -5.78 32.36 8.59
CA THR A 160 -6.08 31.79 7.28
C THR A 160 -4.83 31.29 6.54
N PHE A 161 -3.67 31.93 6.73
CA PHE A 161 -2.43 31.60 6.03
C PHE A 161 -1.17 31.72 6.91
N TYR A 162 -0.19 30.86 6.64
CA TYR A 162 1.11 30.77 7.31
C TYR A 162 2.24 30.68 6.28
N ASP A 163 3.40 31.25 6.59
CA ASP A 163 4.58 31.17 5.74
C ASP A 163 5.19 29.76 5.77
N SER A 164 5.22 29.14 6.95
CA SER A 164 5.85 27.84 7.20
C SER A 164 4.85 26.89 7.88
N VAL A 165 4.46 25.85 7.14
CA VAL A 165 3.51 24.82 7.58
C VAL A 165 4.23 23.47 7.62
N VAL A 166 3.90 22.64 8.61
CA VAL A 166 4.45 21.29 8.75
C VAL A 166 3.35 20.26 8.95
N LEU A 167 3.55 19.07 8.41
CA LEU A 167 2.77 17.88 8.75
C LEU A 167 3.64 16.62 8.74
N GLY A 168 3.14 15.54 9.34
CA GLY A 168 3.79 14.24 9.33
C GLY A 168 2.80 13.11 9.11
N GLY A 169 3.29 11.99 8.57
CA GLY A 169 2.44 10.83 8.32
C GLY A 169 3.20 9.66 7.70
N THR A 170 2.52 8.50 7.63
CA THR A 170 3.09 7.33 6.96
C THR A 170 3.08 7.49 5.44
N PHE A 171 2.03 8.07 4.85
CA PHE A 171 1.91 8.28 3.41
C PHE A 171 2.10 7.02 2.55
N ASP A 172 1.87 5.84 3.13
CA ASP A 172 1.89 4.57 2.40
C ASP A 172 0.73 4.53 1.40
N ARG A 173 1.03 4.30 0.11
CA ARG A 173 0.02 4.21 -0.97
C ARG A 173 -1.03 5.32 -0.91
N LEU A 174 -0.62 6.55 -1.21
CA LEU A 174 -1.43 7.77 -1.15
C LEU A 174 -2.90 7.58 -1.57
N HIS A 175 -3.77 7.48 -0.57
CA HIS A 175 -5.22 7.41 -0.70
C HIS A 175 -5.87 8.77 -0.42
N HIS A 176 -7.18 8.86 -0.62
CA HIS A 176 -7.94 10.11 -0.49
C HIS A 176 -7.77 10.82 0.86
N GLY A 177 -7.75 10.09 1.99
CA GLY A 177 -7.40 10.66 3.30
C GLY A 177 -6.04 11.39 3.33
N HIS A 178 -4.97 10.79 2.78
CA HIS A 178 -3.68 11.49 2.66
C HIS A 178 -3.76 12.71 1.74
N LYS A 179 -4.48 12.59 0.61
CA LYS A 179 -4.63 13.70 -0.34
C LYS A 179 -5.35 14.88 0.29
N ILE A 180 -6.37 14.65 1.10
CA ILE A 180 -7.08 15.69 1.86
C ILE A 180 -6.11 16.32 2.87
N LEU A 181 -5.43 15.53 3.70
CA LEU A 181 -4.47 16.04 4.69
C LEU A 181 -3.39 16.93 4.07
N LEU A 182 -2.76 16.47 2.98
CA LEU A 182 -1.74 17.23 2.24
C LEU A 182 -2.32 18.50 1.61
N SER A 183 -3.52 18.41 1.06
CA SER A 183 -4.21 19.55 0.42
C SER A 183 -4.60 20.62 1.44
N GLU A 184 -5.12 20.24 2.61
CA GLU A 184 -5.45 21.18 3.70
C GLU A 184 -4.21 21.91 4.22
N ALA A 185 -3.04 21.25 4.23
CA ALA A 185 -1.79 21.90 4.57
C ALA A 185 -1.32 22.89 3.49
N VAL A 186 -1.48 22.54 2.22
CA VAL A 186 -1.20 23.44 1.09
C VAL A 186 -2.09 24.68 1.13
N LEU A 187 -3.39 24.54 1.43
CA LEU A 187 -4.33 25.66 1.51
C LEU A 187 -3.94 26.72 2.54
N ARG A 188 -3.17 26.33 3.56
CA ARG A 188 -2.72 27.20 4.66
C ARG A 188 -1.29 27.70 4.49
N CYS A 189 -0.58 27.24 3.47
CA CYS A 189 0.85 27.52 3.27
C CYS A 189 1.09 28.57 2.18
N CYS A 190 1.90 29.58 2.49
CA CYS A 190 2.29 30.64 1.55
C CYS A 190 3.68 30.47 0.93
N LYS A 191 4.64 29.87 1.65
CA LYS A 191 6.05 29.79 1.20
C LYS A 191 6.61 28.38 1.24
N LYS A 192 6.69 27.77 2.43
CA LYS A 192 7.34 26.46 2.63
C LYS A 192 6.42 25.48 3.36
N LEU A 193 6.25 24.29 2.78
CA LEU A 193 5.57 23.16 3.39
C LEU A 193 6.57 22.03 3.64
N THR A 194 6.78 21.69 4.92
CA THR A 194 7.60 20.55 5.32
C THR A 194 6.73 19.33 5.60
N VAL A 195 7.09 18.17 5.03
CA VAL A 195 6.36 16.91 5.21
C VAL A 195 7.29 15.84 5.76
N GLY A 196 7.04 15.41 6.99
CA GLY A 196 7.71 14.27 7.60
C GLY A 196 7.11 12.94 7.17
N VAL A 197 7.89 12.10 6.49
CA VAL A 197 7.48 10.76 6.04
C VAL A 197 8.07 9.72 6.98
N THR A 198 7.23 8.96 7.70
CA THR A 198 7.73 8.02 8.73
C THR A 198 8.64 6.94 8.14
N ASP A 199 9.73 6.65 8.81
CA ASP A 199 10.71 5.63 8.42
C ASP A 199 10.64 4.40 9.33
N VAL A 200 11.40 3.34 8.99
CA VAL A 200 11.30 1.98 9.55
C VAL A 200 11.05 1.90 11.07
N PRO A 201 11.75 2.65 11.96
CA PRO A 201 11.51 2.57 13.40
C PRO A 201 10.05 2.84 13.81
N MET A 202 9.36 3.72 13.08
CA MET A 202 7.98 4.12 13.34
C MET A 202 6.95 3.24 12.62
N LEU A 203 7.38 2.38 11.68
CA LEU A 203 6.49 1.56 10.86
C LEU A 203 6.11 0.24 11.54
N LYS A 204 6.98 -0.35 12.36
CA LYS A 204 6.80 -1.69 12.95
C LYS A 204 5.51 -1.89 13.75
N SER A 205 4.93 -0.82 14.28
CA SER A 205 3.64 -0.85 15.00
C SER A 205 2.42 -0.87 14.09
N LYS A 206 2.59 -0.66 12.78
CA LYS A 206 1.51 -0.59 11.81
C LYS A 206 1.11 -2.00 11.35
N LYS A 207 -0.18 -2.18 11.10
CA LYS A 207 -0.75 -3.42 10.57
C LYS A 207 -0.12 -3.74 9.21
N LEU A 208 0.45 -4.95 9.05
CA LEU A 208 1.14 -5.41 7.84
C LEU A 208 2.25 -4.44 7.40
N TRP A 209 3.07 -3.96 8.34
CA TRP A 209 4.11 -2.96 8.04
C TRP A 209 5.13 -3.45 7.01
N GLU A 210 5.30 -4.76 6.86
CA GLU A 210 6.16 -5.39 5.88
C GLU A 210 5.71 -5.15 4.43
N LEU A 211 4.43 -4.79 4.23
CA LEU A 211 3.87 -4.43 2.91
C LEU A 211 3.89 -2.91 2.63
N ILE A 212 4.42 -2.11 3.55
CA ILE A 212 4.57 -0.64 3.37
C ILE A 212 5.66 -0.37 2.33
N GLU A 213 5.40 0.57 1.43
CA GLU A 213 6.39 0.97 0.42
C GLU A 213 7.63 1.60 1.06
N SER A 214 8.80 1.50 0.40
CA SER A 214 10.03 2.11 0.91
C SER A 214 9.87 3.61 1.14
N THR A 215 10.65 4.16 2.07
CA THR A 215 10.61 5.58 2.42
C THR A 215 10.90 6.45 1.20
N GLU A 216 11.82 6.05 0.32
CA GLU A 216 12.11 6.79 -0.93
C GLU A 216 10.91 6.82 -1.88
N ILE A 217 10.23 5.69 -2.07
CA ILE A 217 9.05 5.59 -2.93
C ILE A 217 7.93 6.49 -2.40
N ARG A 218 7.70 6.47 -1.08
CA ARG A 218 6.66 7.29 -0.45
C ARG A 218 6.97 8.79 -0.54
N ILE A 219 8.21 9.20 -0.26
CA ILE A 219 8.68 10.58 -0.45
C ILE A 219 8.47 11.02 -1.90
N HIS A 220 8.88 10.21 -2.87
CA HIS A 220 8.70 10.51 -4.29
C HIS A 220 7.23 10.69 -4.65
N LYS A 221 6.32 9.83 -4.15
CA LYS A 221 4.88 9.95 -4.40
C LYS A 221 4.27 11.20 -3.76
N VAL A 222 4.71 11.57 -2.55
CA VAL A 222 4.28 12.81 -1.88
C VAL A 222 4.75 14.04 -2.67
N SER A 223 6.01 14.10 -3.07
CA SER A 223 6.55 15.18 -3.92
C SER A 223 5.76 15.29 -5.21
N ASN A 224 5.57 14.16 -5.91
CA ASN A 224 4.81 14.13 -7.16
C ASN A 224 3.37 14.63 -6.98
N PHE A 225 2.73 14.35 -5.84
CA PHE A 225 1.39 14.83 -5.52
C PHE A 225 1.38 16.34 -5.29
N LEU A 226 2.25 16.83 -4.41
CA LEU A 226 2.30 18.23 -3.99
C LEU A 226 2.70 19.17 -5.13
N GLU A 227 3.69 18.81 -5.94
CA GLU A 227 4.14 19.57 -7.12
C GLU A 227 3.02 19.76 -8.14
N ASP A 228 2.15 18.76 -8.32
CA ASP A 228 1.01 18.88 -9.24
C ASP A 228 -0.11 19.73 -8.65
N VAL A 229 -0.33 19.66 -7.34
CA VAL A 229 -1.47 20.29 -6.69
C VAL A 229 -1.23 21.78 -6.42
N SER A 230 0.01 22.16 -6.09
CA SER A 230 0.43 23.55 -5.88
C SER A 230 1.91 23.74 -6.21
N PRO A 231 2.27 23.99 -7.48
CA PRO A 231 3.67 24.09 -7.93
C PRO A 231 4.41 25.34 -7.42
N HIS A 232 3.71 26.29 -6.79
CA HIS A 232 4.27 27.57 -6.34
C HIS A 232 4.83 27.54 -4.91
N ILE A 233 4.54 26.48 -4.15
CA ILE A 233 5.02 26.31 -2.77
C ILE A 233 6.33 25.54 -2.80
N GLN A 234 7.28 25.94 -1.95
CA GLN A 234 8.49 25.16 -1.73
C GLN A 234 8.17 23.96 -0.83
N PHE A 235 8.47 22.75 -1.31
CA PHE A 235 8.26 21.51 -0.55
C PHE A 235 9.59 20.98 0.00
N ASP A 236 9.56 20.57 1.26
CA ASP A 236 10.67 19.91 1.96
C ASP A 236 10.16 18.60 2.56
N ILE A 237 10.46 17.48 1.90
CA ILE A 237 9.88 16.19 2.24
C ILE A 237 11.01 15.31 2.77
N THR A 238 10.99 15.04 4.07
CA THR A 238 12.10 14.40 4.79
C THR A 238 11.64 13.12 5.48
N PRO A 239 12.48 12.07 5.54
CA PRO A 239 12.22 10.95 6.43
C PRO A 239 12.20 11.40 7.89
N ILE A 240 11.34 10.78 8.71
CA ILE A 240 11.31 10.97 10.17
C ILE A 240 11.38 9.62 10.88
N THR A 241 12.24 9.54 11.89
CA THR A 241 12.46 8.32 12.69
C THR A 241 11.86 8.42 14.10
N ASP A 242 11.31 9.58 14.46
CA ASP A 242 10.61 9.83 15.72
C ASP A 242 9.33 10.66 15.50
N MET A 243 8.46 10.71 16.51
CA MET A 243 7.13 11.30 16.41
C MET A 243 7.10 12.84 16.34
N TYR A 244 8.22 13.50 16.55
CA TYR A 244 8.36 14.94 16.55
C TYR A 244 9.10 15.42 15.29
N GLY A 245 10.09 14.66 14.84
CA GLY A 245 10.90 15.01 13.67
C GLY A 245 11.51 16.41 13.83
N PRO A 246 11.56 17.24 12.78
CA PRO A 246 12.18 18.57 12.84
C PRO A 246 11.37 19.58 13.66
N THR A 247 10.12 19.29 14.03
CA THR A 247 9.27 20.28 14.72
C THR A 247 9.71 20.57 16.15
N LYS A 248 10.54 19.72 16.75
CA LYS A 248 11.08 19.93 18.10
C LYS A 248 12.26 20.92 18.12
N ASP A 249 12.89 21.16 16.97
CA ASP A 249 14.15 21.90 16.87
C ASP A 249 14.03 23.19 16.02
N ASP A 250 13.17 23.20 15.00
CA ASP A 250 13.07 24.32 14.07
C ASP A 250 12.10 25.42 14.57
N PRO A 251 12.60 26.65 14.86
CA PRO A 251 11.78 27.76 15.33
C PRO A 251 10.94 28.41 14.23
N THR A 252 11.21 28.12 12.95
CA THR A 252 10.56 28.78 11.82
C THR A 252 9.16 28.24 11.52
N PHE A 253 8.82 27.04 12.00
CA PHE A 253 7.48 26.48 11.86
C PHE A 253 6.45 27.30 12.62
N GLN A 254 5.31 27.55 11.98
CA GLN A 254 4.22 28.35 12.54
C GLN A 254 2.94 27.53 12.76
N MET A 255 2.74 26.50 11.94
CA MET A 255 1.48 25.75 11.87
C MET A 255 1.73 24.27 11.67
N LEU A 256 1.06 23.44 12.46
CA LEU A 256 1.03 21.98 12.34
C LEU A 256 -0.34 21.53 11.83
N VAL A 257 -0.34 20.73 10.76
CA VAL A 257 -1.56 20.09 10.27
C VAL A 257 -1.56 18.62 10.65
N VAL A 258 -2.60 18.18 11.35
CA VAL A 258 -2.76 16.80 11.81
C VAL A 258 -4.10 16.22 11.41
N SER A 259 -4.15 14.91 11.22
CA SER A 259 -5.43 14.20 11.17
C SER A 259 -6.07 14.15 12.57
N ALA A 260 -7.39 14.03 12.64
CA ALA A 260 -8.12 13.88 13.91
C ALA A 260 -7.61 12.67 14.74
N GLU A 261 -7.16 11.60 14.10
CA GLU A 261 -6.55 10.44 14.79
C GLU A 261 -5.26 10.79 15.54
N THR A 262 -4.48 11.72 15.01
CA THR A 262 -3.18 12.11 15.52
C THR A 262 -3.23 13.41 16.34
N ALA A 263 -4.42 13.86 16.74
CA ALA A 263 -4.62 15.13 17.44
C ALA A 263 -3.72 15.26 18.70
N ARG A 264 -3.70 14.21 19.54
CA ARG A 264 -2.83 14.13 20.73
C ARG A 264 -1.34 14.24 20.41
N GLY A 265 -0.92 13.93 19.19
CA GLY A 265 0.45 14.10 18.72
C GLY A 265 0.81 15.58 18.57
N GLY A 266 -0.14 16.41 18.14
CA GLY A 266 0.04 17.86 18.04
C GLY A 266 0.24 18.50 19.41
N ASP A 267 -0.55 18.11 20.41
CA ASP A 267 -0.39 18.58 21.79
C ASP A 267 1.01 18.25 22.34
N LYS A 268 1.46 17.00 22.16
CA LYS A 268 2.79 16.56 22.58
C LYS A 268 3.93 17.31 21.88
N ILE A 269 3.76 17.66 20.60
CA ILE A 269 4.74 18.47 19.87
C ILE A 269 4.84 19.85 20.54
N ASN A 270 3.72 20.50 20.85
CA ASN A 270 3.71 21.80 21.51
C ASN A 270 4.30 21.75 22.92
N GLU A 271 4.04 20.71 23.70
CA GLU A 271 4.68 20.51 25.02
C GLU A 271 6.20 20.43 24.92
N ILE A 272 6.74 19.74 23.90
CA ILE A 272 8.18 19.63 23.69
C ILE A 272 8.77 20.94 23.17
N ARG A 273 8.06 21.63 22.28
CA ARG A 273 8.47 22.95 21.79
C ARG A 273 8.61 23.94 22.94
N GLU A 274 7.65 23.98 23.85
CA GLU A 274 7.74 24.81 25.07
C GLU A 274 8.95 24.43 25.94
N LYS A 275 9.19 23.13 26.15
CA LYS A 275 10.37 22.66 26.90
C LYS A 275 11.69 23.08 26.24
N ASN A 276 11.71 23.18 24.92
CA ASN A 276 12.86 23.60 24.13
C ASN A 276 12.93 25.13 23.93
N GLY A 277 12.04 25.92 24.57
CA GLY A 277 12.02 27.38 24.44
C GLY A 277 11.51 27.90 23.09
N LEU A 278 10.76 27.08 22.35
CA LEU A 278 10.16 27.42 21.06
C LEU A 278 8.70 27.85 21.21
N ASN A 279 8.23 28.69 20.29
CA ASN A 279 6.82 29.08 20.21
C ASN A 279 5.93 27.87 19.86
N LYS A 280 4.72 27.83 20.43
CA LYS A 280 3.69 26.88 20.02
C LYS A 280 3.35 27.03 18.55
N LEU A 281 3.06 25.91 17.92
CA LEU A 281 2.44 25.85 16.60
C LEU A 281 0.94 26.01 16.77
N ASP A 282 0.33 26.78 15.89
CA ASP A 282 -1.10 26.65 15.66
C ASP A 282 -1.37 25.24 15.12
N VAL A 283 -2.49 24.61 15.49
CA VAL A 283 -2.80 23.23 15.10
C VAL A 283 -4.12 23.21 14.34
N TYR A 284 -4.10 22.66 13.13
CA TYR A 284 -5.32 22.42 12.36
C TYR A 284 -5.64 20.94 12.25
N TYR A 285 -6.89 20.62 12.53
CA TYR A 285 -7.39 19.25 12.54
C TYR A 285 -8.14 18.95 11.25
N VAL A 286 -7.69 17.90 10.57
CA VAL A 286 -8.35 17.34 9.38
C VAL A 286 -9.19 16.14 9.81
N PRO A 287 -10.53 16.18 9.60
CA PRO A 287 -11.41 15.03 9.87
C PRO A 287 -10.99 13.78 9.09
N LEU A 288 -11.33 12.61 9.62
CA LEU A 288 -11.10 11.36 8.93
C LEU A 288 -12.17 11.15 7.86
N LEU A 289 -11.74 10.68 6.69
CA LEU A 289 -12.67 10.30 5.62
C LEU A 289 -13.20 8.88 5.87
N GLU A 290 -14.47 8.77 6.21
CA GLU A 290 -15.19 7.50 6.28
C GLU A 290 -15.51 6.96 4.87
N ASN A 291 -15.65 5.64 4.76
CA ASN A 291 -16.01 4.99 3.51
C ASN A 291 -16.91 3.79 3.81
N ASP A 292 -18.11 3.78 3.25
CA ASP A 292 -19.08 2.70 3.45
C ASP A 292 -18.84 1.47 2.55
N ASP A 293 -18.00 1.61 1.51
CA ASP A 293 -17.66 0.54 0.57
C ASP A 293 -16.52 -0.34 1.11
N PHE A 294 -16.85 -1.27 2.02
CA PHE A 294 -15.92 -2.28 2.54
C PHE A 294 -15.87 -3.52 1.63
N TYR A 295 -14.67 -4.01 1.36
CA TYR A 295 -14.48 -5.29 0.65
C TYR A 295 -14.47 -6.47 1.61
N PHE A 296 -13.98 -6.25 2.83
CA PHE A 296 -13.76 -7.27 3.84
C PHE A 296 -14.18 -6.75 5.21
N GLU A 297 -14.66 -7.64 6.08
CA GLU A 297 -15.09 -7.32 7.46
C GLU A 297 -13.93 -6.84 8.32
N GLU A 298 -12.69 -7.18 7.96
CA GLU A 298 -11.45 -6.85 8.67
C GLU A 298 -10.94 -5.42 8.43
N GLU A 299 -11.57 -4.69 7.51
CA GLU A 299 -11.22 -3.31 7.16
C GLU A 299 -11.65 -2.31 8.24
N GLU A 300 -10.86 -1.25 8.40
CA GLU A 300 -11.23 -0.09 9.23
C GLU A 300 -12.33 0.73 8.55
N SER A 301 -13.22 1.36 9.32
CA SER A 301 -14.32 2.18 8.78
C SER A 301 -13.87 3.37 7.93
N LYS A 302 -12.67 3.87 8.21
CA LYS A 302 -12.05 4.99 7.51
C LYS A 302 -11.23 4.55 6.30
N VAL A 303 -11.04 5.45 5.35
CA VAL A 303 -10.06 5.27 4.27
C VAL A 303 -8.64 5.31 4.86
N SER A 304 -7.96 4.16 4.88
CA SER A 304 -6.60 4.03 5.42
C SER A 304 -5.68 3.18 4.55
N SER A 305 -4.37 3.42 4.67
CA SER A 305 -3.35 2.55 4.05
C SER A 305 -3.40 1.12 4.58
N SER A 306 -3.87 0.92 5.82
CA SER A 306 -4.07 -0.42 6.39
C SER A 306 -5.05 -1.24 5.55
N ASN A 307 -6.18 -0.65 5.15
CA ASN A 307 -7.16 -1.32 4.29
C ASN A 307 -6.57 -1.66 2.92
N ILE A 308 -5.74 -0.78 2.35
CA ILE A 308 -5.04 -1.08 1.10
C ILE A 308 -4.12 -2.29 1.27
N ARG A 309 -3.33 -2.35 2.34
CA ARG A 309 -2.45 -3.51 2.61
C ARG A 309 -3.22 -4.79 2.85
N ILE A 310 -4.38 -4.74 3.52
CA ILE A 310 -5.29 -5.89 3.66
C ILE A 310 -5.74 -6.39 2.28
N ARG A 311 -6.15 -5.50 1.39
CA ARG A 311 -6.60 -5.83 0.02
C ARG A 311 -5.50 -6.37 -0.89
N LEU A 312 -4.23 -6.15 -0.54
CA LEU A 312 -3.09 -6.72 -1.29
C LEU A 312 -2.88 -8.21 -1.01
N LEU A 313 -3.40 -8.73 0.11
CA LEU A 313 -3.22 -10.13 0.47
C LEU A 313 -3.92 -11.05 -0.54
N GLY A 314 -3.21 -12.08 -0.99
CA GLY A 314 -3.69 -12.98 -2.05
C GLY A 314 -3.60 -12.40 -3.48
N THR A 315 -3.13 -11.16 -3.64
CA THR A 315 -2.89 -10.55 -4.97
C THR A 315 -1.42 -10.66 -5.37
N LEU A 316 -1.15 -10.61 -6.68
CA LEU A 316 0.22 -10.63 -7.22
C LEU A 316 0.94 -9.31 -6.90
N LEU A 317 1.87 -9.34 -5.95
CA LEU A 317 2.68 -8.19 -5.54
C LEU A 317 3.87 -7.97 -6.47
N LYS A 318 4.50 -9.06 -6.91
CA LYS A 318 5.65 -9.05 -7.80
C LYS A 318 5.41 -10.06 -8.93
N PRO A 319 5.61 -9.67 -10.20
CA PRO A 319 5.44 -10.60 -11.31
C PRO A 319 6.42 -11.78 -11.17
N PRO A 320 6.05 -12.99 -11.64
CA PRO A 320 6.97 -14.12 -11.68
C PRO A 320 8.17 -13.80 -12.56
N GLU A 321 9.36 -14.14 -12.10
CA GLU A 321 10.57 -14.03 -12.93
C GLU A 321 10.64 -15.21 -13.91
N ALA A 322 11.22 -15.00 -15.09
CA ALA A 322 11.40 -16.07 -16.05
C ALA A 322 12.32 -17.17 -15.48
N ARG A 323 11.89 -18.43 -15.65
CA ARG A 323 12.62 -19.64 -15.21
C ARG A 323 12.90 -20.56 -16.40
N PRO A 324 13.89 -20.25 -17.25
CA PRO A 324 14.14 -21.01 -18.48
C PRO A 324 14.56 -22.46 -18.23
N ASN A 325 15.09 -22.75 -17.05
CA ASN A 325 15.54 -24.09 -16.65
C ASN A 325 14.41 -24.95 -16.05
N LEU A 326 13.22 -24.40 -15.83
CA LEU A 326 12.06 -25.14 -15.35
C LEU A 326 11.14 -25.52 -16.53
N PRO A 327 10.57 -26.74 -16.54
CA PRO A 327 9.54 -27.08 -17.50
C PRO A 327 8.30 -26.21 -17.26
N ALA A 328 7.60 -25.83 -18.33
CA ALA A 328 6.38 -25.01 -18.22
C ALA A 328 5.26 -25.69 -17.41
N ARG A 329 5.29 -27.03 -17.34
CA ARG A 329 4.36 -27.86 -16.56
C ARG A 329 5.06 -29.01 -15.83
N PRO A 330 4.63 -29.35 -14.61
CA PRO A 330 3.61 -28.62 -13.83
C PRO A 330 4.12 -27.24 -13.39
N TYR A 331 3.20 -26.28 -13.24
CA TYR A 331 3.53 -24.97 -12.68
C TYR A 331 3.73 -25.12 -11.17
N ILE A 332 4.96 -24.94 -10.72
CA ILE A 332 5.37 -25.13 -9.31
C ILE A 332 5.24 -23.82 -8.53
N ILE A 333 4.41 -23.84 -7.49
CA ILE A 333 4.29 -22.78 -6.48
C ILE A 333 5.12 -23.21 -5.25
N GLY A 334 6.05 -22.38 -4.82
CA GLY A 334 6.75 -22.55 -3.55
C GLY A 334 5.96 -21.94 -2.40
N LEU A 335 5.33 -22.75 -1.55
CA LEU A 335 4.62 -22.27 -0.36
C LEU A 335 5.55 -22.25 0.85
N THR A 336 5.75 -21.07 1.44
CA THR A 336 6.63 -20.87 2.59
C THR A 336 6.04 -19.86 3.59
N GLY A 337 6.81 -19.49 4.62
CA GLY A 337 6.39 -18.57 5.67
C GLY A 337 6.84 -18.99 7.06
N GLY A 338 6.72 -18.05 8.00
CA GLY A 338 7.16 -18.23 9.39
C GLY A 338 6.47 -19.36 10.14
N ILE A 339 7.03 -19.71 11.30
CA ILE A 339 6.40 -20.67 12.21
C ILE A 339 4.99 -20.20 12.62
N ALA A 340 4.06 -21.14 12.76
CA ALA A 340 2.66 -20.90 13.10
C ALA A 340 1.87 -19.95 12.16
N SER A 341 2.42 -19.58 11.01
CA SER A 341 1.77 -18.65 10.07
C SER A 341 0.59 -19.25 9.27
N GLY A 342 0.24 -20.52 9.49
CA GLY A 342 -0.94 -21.14 8.88
C GLY A 342 -0.75 -21.71 7.48
N LYS A 343 0.50 -21.92 7.02
CA LYS A 343 0.83 -22.53 5.72
C LYS A 343 0.02 -23.80 5.40
N SER A 344 -0.06 -24.73 6.35
CA SER A 344 -0.80 -25.98 6.13
C SER A 344 -2.29 -25.74 5.88
N SER A 345 -2.91 -24.71 6.48
CA SER A 345 -4.31 -24.35 6.20
C SER A 345 -4.50 -23.83 4.77
N ILE A 346 -3.57 -22.99 4.31
CA ILE A 346 -3.52 -22.51 2.92
C ILE A 346 -3.34 -23.69 1.95
N GLY A 347 -2.39 -24.58 2.24
CA GLY A 347 -2.13 -25.77 1.44
C GLY A 347 -3.34 -26.70 1.32
N GLN A 348 -4.06 -26.95 2.41
CA GLN A 348 -5.30 -27.73 2.38
C GLN A 348 -6.39 -27.10 1.52
N LYS A 349 -6.49 -25.76 1.50
CA LYS A 349 -7.43 -25.08 0.60
C LYS A 349 -6.99 -25.23 -0.86
N LEU A 350 -5.71 -25.12 -1.17
CA LEU A 350 -5.17 -25.29 -2.53
C LEU A 350 -5.39 -26.71 -3.07
N ILE A 351 -5.23 -27.74 -2.23
CA ILE A 351 -5.58 -29.12 -2.59
C ILE A 351 -7.04 -29.22 -3.01
N LYS A 352 -7.96 -28.64 -2.23
CA LYS A 352 -9.40 -28.63 -2.54
C LYS A 352 -9.72 -27.88 -3.85
N LEU A 353 -8.89 -26.92 -4.23
CA LEU A 353 -9.01 -26.18 -5.49
C LEU A 353 -8.38 -26.91 -6.69
N GLY A 354 -7.76 -28.08 -6.46
CA GLY A 354 -7.20 -28.95 -7.50
C GLY A 354 -5.69 -28.90 -7.64
N ALA A 355 -4.97 -28.24 -6.73
CA ALA A 355 -3.50 -28.24 -6.74
C ALA A 355 -2.94 -29.59 -6.27
N GLY A 356 -1.86 -30.04 -6.91
CA GLY A 356 -1.01 -31.10 -6.40
C GLY A 356 -0.23 -30.59 -5.18
N TYR A 357 0.15 -31.47 -4.26
CA TYR A 357 0.77 -31.04 -3.02
C TYR A 357 1.95 -31.90 -2.63
N VAL A 358 3.09 -31.25 -2.42
CA VAL A 358 4.33 -31.86 -1.98
C VAL A 358 4.80 -31.14 -0.73
N ASN A 359 4.76 -31.82 0.41
CA ASN A 359 5.25 -31.26 1.67
C ASN A 359 6.71 -31.71 1.90
N CYS A 360 7.64 -30.78 1.75
CA CYS A 360 9.07 -31.04 1.86
C CYS A 360 9.50 -31.38 3.29
N ASP A 361 8.79 -30.88 4.31
CA ASP A 361 9.09 -31.16 5.71
C ASP A 361 8.75 -32.62 6.06
N ILE A 362 7.69 -33.18 5.46
CA ILE A 362 7.35 -34.61 5.56
C ILE A 362 8.35 -35.46 4.77
N LEU A 363 8.70 -35.06 3.54
CA LEU A 363 9.70 -35.78 2.73
C LEU A 363 11.07 -35.84 3.41
N ALA A 364 11.49 -34.75 4.07
CA ALA A 364 12.74 -34.70 4.81
C ALA A 364 12.87 -35.86 5.80
N HIS A 365 11.80 -36.17 6.53
CA HIS A 365 11.77 -37.25 7.51
C HIS A 365 11.87 -38.65 6.89
N GLN A 366 11.34 -38.82 5.69
CA GLN A 366 11.34 -40.10 4.98
C GLN A 366 12.68 -40.38 4.29
N LEU A 367 13.44 -39.33 3.94
CA LEU A 367 14.65 -39.47 3.12
C LEU A 367 15.86 -40.04 3.86
N TYR A 368 15.82 -40.07 5.19
CA TYR A 368 16.86 -40.68 6.02
C TYR A 368 16.36 -41.91 6.78
N GLU A 369 15.24 -42.51 6.38
CA GLU A 369 14.88 -43.86 6.85
C GLU A 369 15.90 -44.89 6.33
N VAL A 370 15.99 -46.04 7.00
CA VAL A 370 16.92 -47.10 6.62
C VAL A 370 16.71 -47.50 5.15
N GLY A 371 17.79 -47.46 4.37
CA GLY A 371 17.77 -47.76 2.92
C GLY A 371 17.43 -46.59 2.00
N LYS A 372 17.19 -45.39 2.55
CA LYS A 372 16.91 -44.19 1.75
C LYS A 372 18.18 -43.38 1.44
N PRO A 373 18.15 -42.51 0.41
CA PRO A 373 19.37 -41.89 -0.15
C PRO A 373 20.19 -41.08 0.86
N ALA A 374 19.54 -40.40 1.82
CA ALA A 374 20.26 -39.56 2.79
C ALA A 374 20.77 -40.34 4.00
N TYR A 375 20.26 -41.56 4.27
CA TYR A 375 20.59 -42.32 5.47
C TYR A 375 22.09 -42.59 5.58
N LYS A 376 22.70 -43.14 4.52
CA LYS A 376 24.12 -43.52 4.53
C LYS A 376 25.02 -42.30 4.76
N SER A 377 24.79 -41.22 4.03
CA SER A 377 25.57 -39.98 4.15
C SER A 377 25.47 -39.36 5.55
N ILE A 378 24.30 -39.44 6.19
CA ILE A 378 24.10 -38.93 7.54
C ILE A 378 24.84 -39.80 8.57
N VAL A 379 24.76 -41.13 8.47
CA VAL A 379 25.48 -42.03 9.38
C VAL A 379 26.99 -41.87 9.21
N GLU A 380 27.50 -41.74 7.99
CA GLU A 380 28.92 -41.49 7.72
C GLU A 380 29.40 -40.15 8.31
N THR A 381 28.54 -39.13 8.35
CA THR A 381 28.89 -37.79 8.84
C THR A 381 28.84 -37.69 10.36
N PHE A 382 27.80 -38.24 10.99
CA PHE A 382 27.53 -38.07 12.42
C PHE A 382 27.87 -39.30 13.27
N GLY A 383 28.28 -40.40 12.63
CA GLY A 383 28.70 -41.65 13.26
C GLY A 383 27.54 -42.48 13.81
N ASP A 384 27.87 -43.65 14.37
CA ASP A 384 26.87 -44.60 14.88
C ASP A 384 26.16 -44.13 16.14
N ALA A 385 26.66 -43.08 16.81
CA ALA A 385 26.09 -42.53 18.04
C ALA A 385 24.68 -41.93 17.85
N ILE A 386 24.28 -41.66 16.60
CA ILE A 386 22.93 -41.18 16.25
C ILE A 386 21.96 -42.31 15.90
N LEU A 387 22.34 -43.59 16.05
CA LEU A 387 21.50 -44.73 15.70
C LEU A 387 20.78 -45.31 16.92
N ASN A 388 19.57 -45.81 16.70
CA ASN A 388 18.86 -46.70 17.61
C ASN A 388 19.39 -48.15 17.47
N GLU A 389 18.95 -49.04 18.35
CA GLU A 389 19.32 -50.47 18.32
C GLU A 389 18.92 -51.15 17.00
N ASP A 390 17.79 -50.76 16.41
CA ASP A 390 17.28 -51.24 15.12
C ASP A 390 17.97 -50.60 13.89
N LYS A 391 19.04 -49.83 14.11
CA LYS A 391 19.78 -49.05 13.10
C LYS A 391 18.99 -47.89 12.49
N SER A 392 17.78 -47.57 12.95
CA SER A 392 17.11 -46.33 12.55
C SER A 392 17.79 -45.11 13.17
N ILE A 393 17.67 -43.93 12.55
CA ILE A 393 18.24 -42.70 13.11
C ILE A 393 17.43 -42.24 14.33
N ASN A 394 18.12 -42.10 15.46
CA ASN A 394 17.61 -41.47 16.67
C ASN A 394 17.56 -39.95 16.48
N ARG A 395 16.37 -39.44 16.13
CA ARG A 395 16.13 -38.01 15.89
C ARG A 395 16.43 -37.12 17.09
N GLN A 396 16.25 -37.63 18.32
CA GLN A 396 16.57 -36.86 19.53
C GLN A 396 18.09 -36.73 19.70
N ALA A 397 18.84 -37.81 19.47
CA ALA A 397 20.30 -37.79 19.53
C ALA A 397 20.89 -36.88 18.44
N LEU A 398 20.45 -37.05 17.18
CA LEU A 398 20.86 -36.18 16.08
C LEU A 398 20.48 -34.72 16.35
N GLY A 399 19.26 -34.47 16.81
CA GLY A 399 18.77 -33.14 17.18
C GLY A 399 19.64 -32.45 18.22
N LYS A 400 20.07 -33.15 19.27
CA LYS A 400 20.99 -32.60 20.28
C LYS A 400 22.32 -32.14 19.68
N ILE A 401 22.86 -32.88 18.71
CA ILE A 401 24.12 -32.52 18.04
C ILE A 401 23.91 -31.29 17.16
N VAL A 402 22.90 -31.32 16.27
CA VAL A 402 22.75 -30.26 15.26
C VAL A 402 22.14 -28.97 15.81
N PHE A 403 21.24 -29.03 16.80
CA PHE A 403 20.66 -27.81 17.37
C PHE A 403 21.54 -27.11 18.40
N SER A 404 22.62 -27.75 18.85
CA SER A 404 23.63 -27.12 19.71
C SER A 404 24.83 -26.56 18.94
N ASN A 405 24.98 -26.91 17.65
CA ASN A 405 26.11 -26.50 16.82
C ASN A 405 25.67 -26.15 15.40
N GLU A 406 25.77 -24.86 15.05
CA GLU A 406 25.39 -24.34 13.73
C GLU A 406 26.20 -24.97 12.57
N ILE A 407 27.47 -25.33 12.79
CA ILE A 407 28.31 -26.00 11.80
C ILE A 407 27.74 -27.39 11.48
N GLU A 408 27.34 -28.13 12.50
CA GLU A 408 26.75 -29.46 12.34
C GLU A 408 25.36 -29.41 11.72
N LEU A 409 24.56 -28.39 12.07
CA LEU A 409 23.28 -28.14 11.40
C LEU A 409 23.47 -27.87 9.89
N ASN A 410 24.46 -27.07 9.53
CA ASN A 410 24.78 -26.78 8.14
C ASN A 410 25.28 -28.01 7.39
N ARG A 411 26.07 -28.89 8.05
CA ARG A 411 26.46 -30.20 7.50
C ARG A 411 25.27 -31.11 7.25
N LEU A 412 24.33 -31.19 8.19
CA LEU A 412 23.11 -31.97 7.99
C LEU A 412 22.30 -31.42 6.82
N ASN A 413 22.13 -30.09 6.77
CA ASN A 413 21.37 -29.42 5.72
C ASN A 413 22.00 -29.55 4.33
N SER A 414 23.34 -29.56 4.21
CA SER A 414 24.02 -29.73 2.92
C SER A 414 23.80 -31.12 2.32
N ILE A 415 23.52 -32.13 3.15
CA ILE A 415 23.14 -33.48 2.72
C ILE A 415 21.64 -33.54 2.41
N LEU A 416 20.81 -33.03 3.33
CA LEU A 416 19.35 -33.19 3.25
C LEU A 416 18.72 -32.32 2.16
N TRP A 417 19.09 -31.04 2.05
CA TRP A 417 18.40 -30.11 1.16
C TRP A 417 18.44 -30.53 -0.31
N PRO A 418 19.60 -30.92 -0.89
CA PRO A 418 19.62 -31.42 -2.27
C PRO A 418 18.72 -32.66 -2.46
N ALA A 419 18.76 -33.61 -1.52
CA ALA A 419 17.95 -34.83 -1.59
C ALA A 419 16.44 -34.53 -1.50
N ILE A 420 16.03 -33.61 -0.62
CA ILE A 420 14.63 -33.18 -0.47
C ILE A 420 14.13 -32.53 -1.76
N LEU A 421 14.92 -31.62 -2.33
CA LEU A 421 14.55 -30.92 -3.55
C LEU A 421 14.40 -31.89 -4.73
N GLU A 422 15.33 -32.84 -4.88
CA GLU A 422 15.26 -33.85 -5.93
C GLU A 422 14.00 -34.71 -5.81
N GLU A 423 13.70 -35.19 -4.60
CA GLU A 423 12.50 -36.00 -4.35
C GLU A 423 11.22 -35.19 -4.54
N ALA A 424 11.19 -33.94 -4.10
CA ALA A 424 10.04 -33.05 -4.28
C ALA A 424 9.74 -32.80 -5.76
N LYS A 425 10.78 -32.63 -6.59
CA LYS A 425 10.63 -32.51 -8.05
C LYS A 425 10.12 -33.79 -8.69
N LYS A 426 10.61 -34.95 -8.25
CA LYS A 426 10.12 -36.26 -8.72
C LYS A 426 8.64 -36.43 -8.42
N GLU A 427 8.22 -36.16 -7.19
CA GLU A 427 6.82 -36.26 -6.77
C GLU A 427 5.92 -35.25 -7.52
N ALA A 428 6.39 -34.02 -7.71
CA ALA A 428 5.67 -33.02 -8.51
C ALA A 428 5.46 -33.50 -9.96
N MET A 429 6.50 -34.03 -10.60
CA MET A 429 6.40 -34.58 -11.96
C MET A 429 5.51 -35.82 -12.04
N LYS A 430 5.50 -36.64 -10.99
CA LYS A 430 4.61 -37.80 -10.89
C LYS A 430 3.15 -37.36 -10.83
N LEU A 431 2.81 -36.43 -9.94
CA LEU A 431 1.47 -35.84 -9.84
C LEU A 431 1.01 -35.26 -11.18
N TYR A 432 1.89 -34.58 -11.90
CA TYR A 432 1.57 -34.06 -13.24
C TYR A 432 1.28 -35.17 -14.25
N LYS A 433 2.16 -36.19 -14.34
CA LYS A 433 2.04 -37.25 -15.36
C LYS A 433 0.85 -38.16 -15.12
N GLU A 434 0.64 -38.57 -13.86
CA GLU A 434 -0.38 -39.55 -13.46
C GLU A 434 -1.75 -38.92 -13.26
N ASN A 435 -1.82 -37.76 -12.59
CA ASN A 435 -3.09 -37.13 -12.21
C ASN A 435 -3.47 -35.92 -13.07
N LYS A 436 -2.66 -35.60 -14.10
CA LYS A 436 -2.84 -34.42 -14.98
C LYS A 436 -2.95 -33.11 -14.20
N THR A 437 -2.23 -33.04 -13.09
CA THR A 437 -2.25 -31.88 -12.19
C THR A 437 -1.34 -30.77 -12.71
N GLU A 438 -1.94 -29.76 -13.33
CA GLU A 438 -1.23 -28.65 -14.00
C GLU A 438 -0.45 -27.74 -13.04
N VAL A 439 -0.86 -27.65 -11.77
CA VAL A 439 -0.25 -26.78 -10.75
C VAL A 439 0.08 -27.60 -9.51
N VAL A 440 1.32 -27.53 -9.04
CA VAL A 440 1.80 -28.24 -7.85
C VAL A 440 2.34 -27.25 -6.83
N VAL A 441 1.92 -27.40 -5.58
CA VAL A 441 2.42 -26.65 -4.44
C VAL A 441 3.53 -27.45 -3.77
N MET A 442 4.72 -26.88 -3.73
CA MET A 442 5.87 -27.36 -2.96
C MET A 442 5.94 -26.57 -1.65
N GLU A 443 5.42 -27.13 -0.56
CA GLU A 443 5.48 -26.51 0.77
C GLU A 443 6.84 -26.81 1.41
N ALA A 444 7.59 -25.77 1.77
CA ALA A 444 8.86 -25.91 2.49
C ALA A 444 9.09 -24.72 3.43
N ALA A 445 9.26 -24.98 4.73
CA ALA A 445 9.66 -23.94 5.69
C ALA A 445 11.05 -23.37 5.38
N VAL A 446 11.93 -24.18 4.79
CA VAL A 446 13.30 -23.79 4.44
C VAL A 446 13.45 -23.15 3.07
N LEU A 447 12.37 -22.97 2.29
CA LEU A 447 12.43 -22.57 0.88
C LEU A 447 13.39 -21.40 0.60
N ILE A 448 13.30 -20.34 1.40
CA ILE A 448 14.14 -19.15 1.25
C ILE A 448 15.58 -19.44 1.69
N ARG A 449 15.77 -20.04 2.87
CA ARG A 449 17.11 -20.34 3.43
C ARG A 449 17.90 -21.33 2.56
N ALA A 450 17.21 -22.30 1.96
CA ALA A 450 17.80 -23.31 1.10
C ALA A 450 18.02 -22.80 -0.35
N GLY A 451 17.64 -21.56 -0.66
CA GLY A 451 17.81 -20.97 -1.98
C GLY A 451 16.88 -21.53 -3.05
N TRP A 452 15.82 -22.26 -2.69
CA TRP A 452 14.94 -22.96 -3.63
C TRP A 452 13.95 -22.04 -4.37
N LYS A 453 14.02 -20.72 -4.18
CA LYS A 453 13.22 -19.74 -4.93
C LYS A 453 13.44 -19.80 -6.45
N THR A 454 14.60 -20.31 -6.88
CA THR A 454 14.92 -20.53 -8.31
C THR A 454 14.35 -21.83 -8.87
N GLU A 455 13.87 -22.70 -7.98
CA GLU A 455 13.36 -24.04 -8.31
C GLU A 455 11.83 -24.07 -8.42
N VAL A 456 11.20 -22.90 -8.29
CA VAL A 456 9.75 -22.68 -8.39
C VAL A 456 9.47 -21.52 -9.33
N HIS A 457 8.25 -21.48 -9.87
CA HIS A 457 7.81 -20.41 -10.77
C HIS A 457 7.37 -19.18 -9.97
N GLU A 458 6.68 -19.39 -8.86
CA GLU A 458 6.24 -18.35 -7.94
C GLU A 458 6.46 -18.75 -6.48
N VAL A 459 6.83 -17.79 -5.65
CA VAL A 459 6.91 -17.94 -4.19
C VAL A 459 5.67 -17.33 -3.56
N TRP A 460 4.95 -18.15 -2.80
CA TRP A 460 3.77 -17.77 -2.05
C TRP A 460 4.11 -17.88 -0.56
N THR A 461 3.92 -16.80 0.20
CA THR A 461 4.31 -16.78 1.62
C THR A 461 3.13 -16.50 2.53
N SER A 462 3.13 -17.10 3.72
CA SER A 462 2.18 -16.77 4.78
C SER A 462 2.89 -16.11 5.96
N ILE A 463 2.39 -14.94 6.37
CA ILE A 463 2.91 -14.17 7.50
C ILE A 463 1.85 -13.97 8.58
N ILE A 464 2.30 -13.76 9.81
CA ILE A 464 1.52 -13.25 10.94
C ILE A 464 2.45 -12.38 11.81
N PRO A 465 1.93 -11.47 12.63
CA PRO A 465 2.75 -10.75 13.61
C PRO A 465 3.50 -11.71 14.53
N SER A 466 4.74 -11.38 14.90
CA SER A 466 5.58 -12.25 15.74
C SER A 466 4.93 -12.63 17.06
N GLU A 467 4.23 -11.70 17.72
CA GLU A 467 3.52 -11.99 18.97
C GLU A 467 2.37 -13.00 18.78
N GLU A 468 1.69 -12.97 17.63
CA GLU A 468 0.67 -13.96 17.29
C GLU A 468 1.30 -15.32 17.00
N ALA A 469 2.48 -15.36 16.36
CA ALA A 469 3.22 -16.60 16.18
C ALA A 469 3.65 -17.20 17.53
N VAL A 470 4.13 -16.36 18.46
CA VAL A 470 4.47 -16.78 19.83
C VAL A 470 3.25 -17.36 20.52
N LYS A 471 2.13 -16.64 20.52
CA LYS A 471 0.87 -17.08 21.13
C LYS A 471 0.44 -18.46 20.61
N ARG A 472 0.36 -18.62 19.27
CA ARG A 472 -0.05 -19.89 18.65
C ARG A 472 0.89 -21.05 18.99
N MET A 473 2.19 -20.79 19.05
CA MET A 473 3.18 -21.81 19.40
C MET A 473 3.07 -22.25 20.85
N MET A 474 2.88 -21.30 21.77
CA MET A 474 2.69 -21.60 23.19
C MET A 474 1.40 -22.42 23.41
N GLU A 475 0.29 -22.00 22.78
CA GLU A 475 -1.00 -22.70 22.88
C GLU A 475 -0.95 -24.12 22.30
N ARG A 476 -0.29 -24.30 21.15
CA ARG A 476 -0.29 -25.58 20.43
C ARG A 476 0.74 -26.59 20.95
N TYR A 477 1.90 -26.11 21.40
CA TYR A 477 3.06 -26.97 21.70
C TYR A 477 3.55 -26.86 23.14
N GLN A 478 2.83 -26.15 24.02
CA GLN A 478 3.20 -25.93 25.43
C GLN A 478 4.67 -25.51 25.62
N SER A 479 5.22 -24.78 24.64
CA SER A 479 6.62 -24.38 24.61
C SER A 479 6.82 -23.11 25.45
N SER A 480 8.01 -22.94 26.03
CA SER A 480 8.36 -21.71 26.72
C SER A 480 8.43 -20.55 25.72
N ARG A 481 8.10 -19.32 26.15
CA ARG A 481 8.21 -18.13 25.29
C ARG A 481 9.65 -17.95 24.77
N GLU A 482 10.64 -18.22 25.62
CA GLU A 482 12.06 -18.12 25.27
C GLU A 482 12.45 -19.07 24.13
N ASP A 483 12.00 -20.33 24.17
CA ASP A 483 12.29 -21.30 23.12
C ASP A 483 11.62 -20.91 21.80
N VAL A 484 10.41 -20.35 21.85
CA VAL A 484 9.71 -19.89 20.65
C VAL A 484 10.40 -18.67 20.03
N LEU A 485 10.86 -17.72 20.85
CA LEU A 485 11.61 -16.55 20.37
C LEU A 485 12.92 -16.96 19.70
N LYS A 486 13.71 -17.86 20.32
CA LYS A 486 14.93 -18.42 19.69
C LYS A 486 14.64 -19.06 18.33
N ARG A 487 13.51 -19.78 18.21
CA ARG A 487 13.09 -20.36 16.92
C ARG A 487 12.72 -19.29 15.90
N LEU A 488 11.99 -18.26 16.30
CA LEU A 488 11.63 -17.14 15.41
C LEU A 488 12.87 -16.40 14.91
N GLU A 489 13.83 -16.13 15.80
CA GLU A 489 15.11 -15.46 15.47
C GLU A 489 15.99 -16.28 14.52
N SER A 490 15.85 -17.60 14.51
CA SER A 490 16.56 -18.51 13.58
C SER A 490 15.95 -18.57 12.17
N GLN A 491 14.78 -17.94 11.95
CA GLN A 491 14.07 -17.93 10.68
C GLN A 491 14.25 -16.59 9.96
N PRO A 492 14.07 -16.54 8.63
CA PRO A 492 13.89 -15.27 7.93
C PRO A 492 12.79 -14.44 8.58
N THR A 493 12.95 -13.13 8.59
CA THR A 493 11.95 -12.21 9.11
C THR A 493 10.74 -12.15 8.18
N ASN A 494 9.61 -11.61 8.65
CA ASN A 494 8.46 -11.35 7.77
C ASN A 494 8.83 -10.46 6.59
N SER A 495 9.73 -9.49 6.77
CA SER A 495 10.24 -8.66 5.67
C SER A 495 10.97 -9.51 4.63
N ASP A 496 11.86 -10.41 5.05
CA ASP A 496 12.58 -11.31 4.11
C ASP A 496 11.61 -12.22 3.33
N TYR A 497 10.56 -12.70 4.00
CA TYR A 497 9.50 -13.49 3.38
C TYR A 497 8.73 -12.68 2.33
N VAL A 498 8.29 -11.47 2.69
CA VAL A 498 7.54 -10.57 1.78
C VAL A 498 8.42 -10.16 0.60
N ASP A 499 9.70 -9.87 0.83
CA ASP A 499 10.62 -9.47 -0.21
C ASP A 499 10.88 -10.59 -1.22
N SER A 500 10.85 -11.85 -0.78
CA SER A 500 11.02 -13.01 -1.64
C SER A 500 9.74 -13.47 -2.33
N ALA A 501 8.57 -12.93 -1.95
CA ALA A 501 7.28 -13.45 -2.38
C ALA A 501 6.70 -12.75 -3.62
N ASN A 502 6.04 -13.54 -4.47
CA ASN A 502 5.14 -13.07 -5.51
C ASN A 502 3.76 -12.75 -4.93
N ILE A 503 3.28 -13.59 -4.01
CA ILE A 503 1.98 -13.45 -3.33
C ILE A 503 2.18 -13.63 -1.82
N VAL A 504 1.53 -12.77 -1.03
CA VAL A 504 1.56 -12.81 0.45
C VAL A 504 0.17 -13.09 0.99
N PHE A 505 0.08 -14.00 1.95
CA PHE A 505 -1.10 -14.31 2.75
C PHE A 505 -0.89 -13.88 4.19
N CYS A 506 -1.99 -13.56 4.89
CA CYS A 506 -1.97 -13.35 6.33
C CYS A 506 -3.13 -14.07 6.99
N THR A 507 -2.80 -14.99 7.90
CA THR A 507 -3.77 -15.83 8.62
C THR A 507 -4.13 -15.26 9.99
N LEU A 508 -3.91 -13.96 10.22
CA LEU A 508 -4.18 -13.29 11.49
C LEU A 508 -5.67 -13.25 11.84
N TRP A 509 -6.52 -13.07 10.83
CA TRP A 509 -7.97 -12.92 11.00
C TRP A 509 -8.72 -14.24 10.84
N SER A 510 -10.00 -14.17 10.48
CA SER A 510 -10.88 -15.31 10.34
C SER A 510 -10.35 -16.34 9.33
N PRO A 511 -10.58 -17.65 9.56
CA PRO A 511 -10.29 -18.67 8.56
C PRO A 511 -11.02 -18.44 7.24
N LYS A 512 -12.19 -17.80 7.27
CA LYS A 512 -12.95 -17.40 6.07
C LYS A 512 -12.17 -16.38 5.25
N PHE A 513 -11.64 -15.33 5.87
CA PHE A 513 -10.85 -14.32 5.17
C PHE A 513 -9.57 -14.90 4.56
N THR A 514 -8.90 -15.83 5.28
CA THR A 514 -7.77 -16.58 4.71
C THR A 514 -8.17 -17.32 3.44
N GLN A 515 -9.33 -17.99 3.43
CA GLN A 515 -9.81 -18.70 2.23
C GLN A 515 -10.07 -17.76 1.06
N THR A 516 -10.63 -16.56 1.30
CA THR A 516 -10.84 -15.55 0.26
C THR A 516 -9.52 -15.10 -0.39
N GLN A 517 -8.46 -14.93 0.41
CA GLN A 517 -7.13 -14.61 -0.12
C GLN A 517 -6.62 -15.73 -1.04
N VAL A 518 -6.73 -17.00 -0.61
CA VAL A 518 -6.28 -18.17 -1.38
C VAL A 518 -7.07 -18.33 -2.68
N GLU A 519 -8.39 -18.12 -2.64
CA GLU A 519 -9.25 -18.17 -3.82
C GLU A 519 -8.90 -17.07 -4.83
N THR A 520 -8.63 -15.85 -4.36
CA THR A 520 -8.18 -14.73 -5.19
C THR A 520 -6.87 -15.10 -5.91
N ALA A 521 -5.87 -15.53 -5.14
CA ALA A 521 -4.57 -15.94 -5.66
C ALA A 521 -4.67 -17.07 -6.69
N TRP A 522 -5.49 -18.08 -6.40
CA TRP A 522 -5.70 -19.23 -7.27
C TRP A 522 -6.38 -18.84 -8.58
N ASN A 523 -7.48 -18.08 -8.51
CA ASN A 523 -8.22 -17.66 -9.70
C ASN A 523 -7.35 -16.77 -10.60
N ASP A 524 -6.60 -15.84 -10.03
CA ASP A 524 -5.67 -14.99 -10.77
C ASP A 524 -4.59 -15.81 -11.45
N LEU A 525 -4.01 -16.81 -10.76
CA LEU A 525 -3.05 -17.72 -11.37
C LEU A 525 -3.67 -18.50 -12.53
N GLN A 526 -4.84 -19.11 -12.33
CA GLN A 526 -5.52 -19.88 -13.37
C GLN A 526 -5.82 -19.02 -14.61
N ASN A 527 -6.16 -17.75 -14.44
CA ASN A 527 -6.34 -16.83 -15.55
C ASN A 527 -5.02 -16.56 -16.29
N ARG A 528 -3.92 -16.30 -15.57
CA ARG A 528 -2.58 -16.11 -16.16
C ARG A 528 -2.05 -17.35 -16.88
N LEU A 529 -2.43 -18.55 -16.45
CA LEU A 529 -2.01 -19.80 -17.07
C LEU A 529 -2.81 -20.16 -18.33
N LYS A 530 -3.98 -19.53 -18.55
CA LYS A 530 -4.84 -19.71 -19.72
C LYS A 530 -4.56 -18.69 -20.83
N SER A 531 -4.14 -17.48 -20.45
CA SER A 531 -3.67 -16.42 -21.35
C SER A 531 -2.30 -16.78 -21.92
#